data_AF-A0A3R7SVL1-F1
#
_entry.id   AF-A0A3R7SVL1-F1
#
_cell.length_a   1.000
_cell.length_b   1.000
_cell.length_c   1.000
_cell.angle_alpha   90.00
_cell.angle_beta   90.00
_cell.angle_gamma   90.00
#
_symmetry.space_group_name_H-M   'P 1'
#
loop_
_entity.id
_entity.type
_entity.pdbx_description
1 polymer ?
#
loop_
_entity_poly.entity_id
_entity_poly.type
_entity_poly.pdbx_seq_one_letter_code
_entity_poly.pdbx_strand_id
1 'polypeptide(L)'
;IKKDFFTMLKEADIDRHSRWSDVKRKLDSDPRYKAVESSVQREDWFRDYMVKIKEERRRSRDRSRDQGEDVEDNHKSEGEDTGSDGAEEECEDGEANEAAEEEERERQRRIEESLRKREEEVQRALAGHLRDRDKERMQHKHDEAVHNFNALLADLVRSTDYTWKEAKKSLKKDSRWESAGALDREEKEKLFNNHVENLTKRKREKFRELLEELPDLHLASNWKDLKKELKDDPRYTKFSSSDKKCEREFREYLKDKLVAAKADFRELLKETKCITHRSLKMCGEGEQHQRDILEVLRKDRRYLVLDCQPEERSKILMAYMEELEKRGPPPPPTASEPTRRK
;
A
#
# COMPACT_ATOMS: atom_id res chain seq x y z
N ILE A 1 -17.25 21.98 -19.07
CA ILE A 1 -16.46 21.50 -17.90
C ILE A 1 -15.03 21.09 -18.28
N LYS A 2 -14.75 19.92 -18.90
CA LYS A 2 -13.36 19.52 -19.24
C LYS A 2 -12.64 20.53 -20.14
N LYS A 3 -13.33 21.06 -21.15
CA LYS A 3 -12.81 22.09 -22.05
C LYS A 3 -12.43 23.38 -21.31
N ASP A 4 -13.29 23.84 -20.41
CA ASP A 4 -13.08 25.07 -19.62
C ASP A 4 -11.95 24.91 -18.61
N PHE A 5 -11.81 23.71 -18.03
CA PHE A 5 -10.67 23.36 -17.18
C PHE A 5 -9.35 23.38 -17.95
N PHE A 6 -9.33 22.86 -19.19
CA PHE A 6 -8.14 22.87 -20.04
C PHE A 6 -7.79 24.29 -20.51
N THR A 7 -8.79 25.14 -20.79
CA THR A 7 -8.59 26.55 -21.10
C THR A 7 -7.98 27.29 -19.91
N MET A 8 -8.48 27.05 -18.69
CA MET A 8 -7.89 27.59 -17.46
C MET A 8 -6.42 27.15 -17.28
N LEU A 9 -6.11 25.87 -17.51
CA LEU A 9 -4.73 25.37 -17.46
C LEU A 9 -3.82 26.01 -18.53
N LYS A 10 -4.38 26.38 -19.68
CA LYS A 10 -3.67 27.11 -20.74
C LYS A 10 -3.40 28.57 -20.38
N GLU A 11 -4.37 29.24 -19.75
CA GLU A 11 -4.23 30.62 -19.26
C GLU A 11 -3.24 30.73 -18.09
N ALA A 12 -3.03 29.64 -17.35
CA ALA A 12 -2.14 29.58 -16.19
C ALA A 12 -0.64 29.43 -16.51
N ASP A 13 -0.26 29.44 -17.79
CA ASP A 13 1.12 29.34 -18.31
C ASP A 13 1.94 28.20 -17.69
N ILE A 14 1.40 26.98 -17.80
CA ILE A 14 1.98 25.76 -17.22
C ILE A 14 3.06 25.20 -18.15
N ASP A 15 4.26 24.92 -17.62
CA ASP A 15 5.39 24.31 -18.34
C ASP A 15 5.52 22.80 -18.04
N ARG A 16 6.33 22.08 -18.83
CA ARG A 16 6.57 20.63 -18.73
C ARG A 16 7.11 20.14 -17.37
N HIS A 17 7.65 21.04 -16.55
CA HIS A 17 8.17 20.73 -15.22
C HIS A 17 7.21 21.13 -14.09
N SER A 18 6.06 21.74 -14.42
CA SER A 18 5.09 22.15 -13.43
C SER A 18 4.53 20.94 -12.68
N ARG A 19 4.52 21.04 -11.34
CA ARG A 19 3.99 20.01 -10.46
C ARG A 19 2.54 20.32 -10.13
N TRP A 20 1.74 19.26 -9.97
CA TRP A 20 0.33 19.39 -9.64
C TRP A 20 0.09 20.23 -8.37
N SER A 21 0.94 20.07 -7.35
CA SER A 21 0.87 20.84 -6.10
C SER A 21 0.94 22.36 -6.32
N ASP A 22 1.80 22.80 -7.25
CA ASP A 22 2.03 24.22 -7.51
C ASP A 22 0.90 24.83 -8.35
N VAL A 23 0.40 24.06 -9.32
CA VAL A 23 -0.73 24.44 -10.18
C VAL A 23 -2.03 24.48 -9.38
N LYS A 24 -2.25 23.49 -8.51
CA LYS A 24 -3.40 23.43 -7.60
C LYS A 24 -3.48 24.68 -6.73
N ARG A 25 -2.37 25.09 -6.10
CA ARG A 25 -2.33 26.28 -5.23
C ARG A 25 -2.62 27.58 -5.98
N LYS A 26 -2.32 27.64 -7.29
CA LYS A 26 -2.59 28.82 -8.12
C LYS A 26 -4.04 28.90 -8.61
N LEU A 27 -4.70 27.76 -8.78
CA LEU A 27 -6.00 27.66 -9.45
C LEU A 27 -7.16 27.26 -8.51
N ASP A 28 -6.89 27.02 -7.23
CA ASP A 28 -7.89 26.56 -6.24
C ASP A 28 -9.10 27.49 -6.08
N SER A 29 -8.91 28.77 -6.38
CA SER A 29 -9.90 29.83 -6.25
C SER A 29 -10.72 30.05 -7.54
N ASP A 30 -10.27 29.51 -8.68
CA ASP A 30 -10.95 29.66 -9.98
C ASP A 30 -12.29 28.89 -10.00
N PRO A 31 -13.41 29.52 -10.41
CA PRO A 31 -14.71 28.85 -10.53
C PRO A 31 -14.67 27.58 -11.42
N ARG A 32 -13.86 27.57 -12.48
CA ARG A 32 -13.69 26.44 -13.41
C ARG A 32 -12.93 25.28 -12.75
N TYR A 33 -12.05 25.56 -11.80
CA TYR A 33 -11.41 24.54 -10.96
C TYR A 33 -12.41 23.92 -9.98
N LYS A 34 -13.21 24.77 -9.31
CA LYS A 34 -14.23 24.32 -8.34
C LYS A 34 -15.37 23.53 -8.99
N ALA A 35 -15.71 23.82 -10.24
CA ALA A 35 -16.73 23.11 -11.02
C ALA A 35 -16.42 21.62 -11.26
N VAL A 36 -15.18 21.17 -11.04
CA VAL A 36 -14.80 19.75 -11.09
C VAL A 36 -14.77 19.22 -9.67
N GLU A 37 -15.77 18.48 -9.20
CA GLU A 37 -15.87 18.15 -7.75
C GLU A 37 -14.82 17.12 -7.29
N SER A 38 -14.42 16.21 -8.17
CA SER A 38 -13.45 15.16 -7.85
C SER A 38 -12.00 15.66 -7.93
N SER A 39 -11.28 15.61 -6.80
CA SER A 39 -9.86 15.96 -6.74
C SER A 39 -8.99 15.04 -7.60
N VAL A 40 -9.39 13.76 -7.75
CA VAL A 40 -8.68 12.78 -8.59
C VAL A 40 -8.85 13.16 -10.06
N GLN A 41 -10.08 13.48 -10.47
CA GLN A 41 -10.39 13.88 -11.84
C GLN A 41 -9.66 15.17 -12.26
N ARG A 42 -9.50 16.13 -11.35
CA ARG A 42 -8.70 17.34 -11.59
C ARG A 42 -7.23 17.02 -11.88
N GLU A 43 -6.66 16.07 -11.14
CA GLU A 43 -5.26 15.65 -11.31
C GLU A 43 -5.06 14.84 -12.59
N ASP A 44 -6.00 13.95 -12.94
CA ASP A 44 -5.98 13.20 -14.20
C ASP A 44 -6.04 14.14 -15.41
N TRP A 45 -6.91 15.15 -15.35
CA TRP A 45 -7.03 16.16 -16.40
C TRP A 45 -5.79 17.05 -16.52
N PHE A 46 -5.11 17.31 -15.42
CA PHE A 46 -3.81 17.98 -15.43
C PHE A 46 -2.73 17.12 -16.10
N ARG A 47 -2.68 15.81 -15.80
CA ARG A 47 -1.74 14.88 -16.45
C ARG A 47 -2.02 14.75 -17.96
N ASP A 48 -3.29 14.63 -18.35
CA ASP A 48 -3.73 14.67 -19.75
C ASP A 48 -3.21 15.94 -20.46
N TYR A 49 -3.37 17.10 -19.81
CA TYR A 49 -2.95 18.38 -20.37
C TYR A 49 -1.43 18.50 -20.51
N MET A 50 -0.67 17.98 -19.55
CA MET A 50 0.80 17.93 -19.61
C MET A 50 1.32 17.05 -20.76
N VAL A 51 0.66 15.90 -20.99
CA VAL A 51 0.95 15.04 -22.15
C VAL A 51 0.67 15.79 -23.44
N LYS A 52 -0.48 16.48 -23.51
CA LYS A 52 -0.86 17.27 -24.70
C LYS A 52 0.15 18.37 -25.03
N ILE A 53 0.62 19.15 -24.05
CA ILE A 53 1.67 20.17 -24.26
C ILE A 53 2.97 19.53 -24.77
N LYS A 54 3.36 18.38 -24.21
CA LYS A 54 4.58 17.66 -24.61
C LYS A 54 4.49 17.15 -26.05
N GLU A 55 3.32 16.67 -26.46
CA GLU A 55 3.05 16.26 -27.84
C GLU A 55 2.99 17.43 -28.83
N GLU A 56 2.35 18.55 -28.46
CA GLU A 56 2.28 19.75 -29.28
C GLU A 56 3.67 20.33 -29.58
N ARG A 57 4.55 20.38 -28.57
CA ARG A 57 5.96 20.79 -28.76
C ARG A 57 6.77 19.80 -29.59
N ARG A 58 6.56 18.49 -29.42
CA ARG A 58 7.21 17.47 -30.25
C ARG A 58 6.81 17.62 -31.73
N ARG A 59 5.52 17.79 -32.00
CA ARG A 59 5.01 18.07 -33.35
C ARG A 59 5.54 19.36 -33.94
N SER A 60 5.66 20.42 -33.14
CA SER A 60 6.26 21.68 -33.59
C SER A 60 7.74 21.53 -33.95
N ARG A 61 8.51 20.77 -33.15
CA ARG A 61 9.93 20.51 -33.41
C ARG A 61 10.14 19.65 -34.65
N ASP A 62 9.30 18.64 -34.87
CA ASP A 62 9.34 17.80 -36.07
C ASP A 62 9.02 18.62 -37.33
N ARG A 63 8.02 19.52 -37.28
CA ARG A 63 7.71 20.44 -38.39
C ARG A 63 8.83 21.45 -38.69
N SER A 64 9.51 21.97 -37.66
CA SER A 64 10.65 22.87 -37.84
C SER A 64 11.89 22.17 -38.40
N ARG A 65 12.01 20.85 -38.21
CA ARG A 65 13.09 20.05 -38.80
C ARG A 65 12.83 19.76 -40.28
N ASP A 66 11.58 19.46 -40.61
CA ASP A 66 11.08 19.28 -41.99
C ASP A 66 11.29 20.53 -42.85
N GLN A 67 11.01 21.74 -42.30
CA GLN A 67 11.28 23.02 -42.98
C GLN A 67 12.76 23.43 -43.05
N GLY A 68 13.65 22.80 -42.28
CA GLY A 68 15.08 23.10 -42.27
C GLY A 68 15.88 22.32 -43.33
N GLU A 69 15.33 21.22 -43.84
CA GLU A 69 15.98 20.38 -44.85
C GLU A 69 15.79 20.91 -46.30
N ASP A 70 14.85 21.83 -46.54
CA ASP A 70 14.62 22.48 -47.85
C ASP A 70 15.58 23.65 -48.18
N VAL A 71 16.43 24.10 -47.25
CA VAL A 71 17.25 25.34 -47.43
C VAL A 71 18.75 25.03 -47.67
N GLU A 72 19.21 23.78 -47.52
CA GLU A 72 20.63 23.42 -47.67
C GLU A 72 21.07 23.00 -49.09
N ASP A 73 20.18 23.02 -50.09
CA ASP A 73 20.50 22.59 -51.47
C ASP A 73 20.59 23.74 -52.50
N ASN A 74 21.01 24.95 -52.09
CA ASN A 74 21.16 26.08 -53.02
C ASN A 74 22.49 26.85 -52.94
N HIS A 75 23.58 26.24 -52.48
CA HIS A 75 24.91 26.86 -52.51
C HIS A 75 25.99 25.92 -53.06
N LYS A 76 25.96 25.64 -54.37
CA LYS A 76 27.19 25.33 -55.13
C LYS A 76 27.04 25.51 -56.65
N SER A 77 26.98 26.75 -57.10
CA SER A 77 27.42 27.10 -58.45
C SER A 77 27.82 28.57 -58.47
N GLU A 78 29.12 28.83 -58.45
CA GLU A 78 29.78 29.91 -59.20
C GLU A 78 31.30 29.88 -58.90
N GLY A 79 32.09 29.70 -59.95
CA GLY A 79 33.55 29.60 -59.91
C GLY A 79 34.08 29.18 -61.27
N GLU A 80 34.23 30.19 -62.14
CA GLU A 80 34.71 30.13 -63.52
C GLU A 80 36.15 29.60 -63.68
N ASP A 81 36.33 28.89 -64.80
CA ASP A 81 37.39 28.97 -65.82
C ASP A 81 38.87 29.01 -65.42
N THR A 82 39.65 27.98 -65.81
CA THR A 82 40.67 28.09 -66.89
C THR A 82 41.56 26.83 -66.97
N GLY A 83 41.63 26.23 -68.17
CA GLY A 83 42.92 25.81 -68.74
C GLY A 83 43.28 24.30 -68.84
N SER A 84 43.04 23.76 -70.04
CA SER A 84 44.01 23.02 -70.88
C SER A 84 44.10 21.48 -70.85
N ASP A 85 43.85 20.96 -72.06
CA ASP A 85 44.35 19.76 -72.74
C ASP A 85 43.95 18.35 -72.28
N GLY A 86 43.18 17.70 -73.17
CA GLY A 86 43.68 16.49 -73.82
C GLY A 86 42.81 15.23 -73.69
N ALA A 87 42.38 14.73 -74.84
CA ALA A 87 41.98 13.35 -75.15
C ALA A 87 40.56 12.88 -74.77
N GLU A 88 39.72 12.89 -75.82
CA GLU A 88 38.76 11.86 -76.23
C GLU A 88 38.65 10.59 -75.35
N GLU A 89 37.44 10.31 -74.83
CA GLU A 89 36.81 8.99 -74.93
C GLU A 89 35.29 9.10 -74.70
N GLU A 90 34.50 8.69 -75.70
CA GLU A 90 33.06 8.44 -75.59
C GLU A 90 32.84 7.06 -74.94
N CYS A 91 32.17 6.97 -73.79
CA CYS A 91 31.29 5.86 -73.37
C CYS A 91 30.71 6.07 -71.95
N GLU A 92 29.48 5.58 -71.68
CA GLU A 92 28.78 5.46 -70.37
C GLU A 92 27.83 6.58 -69.86
N ASP A 93 27.03 7.25 -70.71
CA ASP A 93 26.01 8.21 -70.21
C ASP A 93 24.67 7.54 -69.79
N GLY A 94 24.34 6.37 -70.38
CA GLY A 94 23.10 5.65 -70.09
C GLY A 94 23.09 4.90 -68.74
N GLU A 95 24.23 4.33 -68.34
CA GLU A 95 24.36 3.54 -67.11
C GLU A 95 24.42 4.43 -65.85
N ALA A 96 24.99 5.63 -65.97
CA ALA A 96 25.05 6.61 -64.88
C ALA A 96 23.66 7.17 -64.52
N ASN A 97 22.79 7.38 -65.50
CA ASN A 97 21.42 7.85 -65.28
C ASN A 97 20.51 6.75 -64.68
N GLU A 98 20.64 5.50 -65.15
CA GLU A 98 19.92 4.36 -64.55
C GLU A 98 20.37 4.07 -63.11
N ALA A 99 21.66 4.22 -62.80
CA ALA A 99 22.19 4.09 -61.44
C ALA A 99 21.67 5.18 -60.49
N ALA A 100 21.55 6.43 -60.96
CA ALA A 100 20.99 7.54 -60.18
C ALA A 100 19.49 7.34 -59.89
N GLU A 101 18.70 6.88 -60.86
CA GLU A 101 17.28 6.54 -60.69
C GLU A 101 17.05 5.32 -59.79
N GLU A 102 17.97 4.34 -59.79
CA GLU A 102 17.93 3.21 -58.86
C GLU A 102 18.25 3.64 -57.42
N GLU A 103 19.24 4.51 -57.22
CA GLU A 103 19.59 5.06 -55.91
C GLU A 103 18.45 5.92 -55.32
N GLU A 104 17.77 6.71 -56.15
CA GLU A 104 16.61 7.50 -55.72
C GLU A 104 15.42 6.61 -55.34
N ARG A 105 15.14 5.54 -56.10
CA ARG A 105 14.14 4.54 -55.73
C ARG A 105 14.49 3.79 -54.45
N GLU A 106 15.77 3.51 -54.21
CA GLU A 106 16.22 2.91 -52.96
C GLU A 106 16.06 3.87 -51.77
N ARG A 107 16.42 5.15 -51.94
CA ARG A 107 16.16 6.21 -50.95
C ARG A 107 14.67 6.29 -50.63
N GLN A 108 13.81 6.31 -51.64
CA GLN A 108 12.36 6.37 -51.46
C GLN A 108 11.80 5.14 -50.73
N ARG A 109 12.30 3.93 -51.04
CA ARG A 109 11.92 2.70 -50.31
C ARG A 109 12.36 2.73 -48.85
N ARG A 110 13.57 3.22 -48.57
CA ARG A 110 14.07 3.37 -47.18
C ARG A 110 13.26 4.39 -46.39
N ILE A 111 12.85 5.49 -47.03
CA ILE A 111 11.98 6.51 -46.44
C ILE A 111 10.58 5.93 -46.17
N GLU A 112 9.98 5.23 -47.14
CA GLU A 112 8.67 4.59 -47.00
C GLU A 112 8.68 3.50 -45.92
N GLU A 113 9.74 2.66 -45.87
CA GLU A 113 9.90 1.64 -44.83
C GLU A 113 10.08 2.27 -43.44
N SER A 114 10.85 3.36 -43.34
CA SER A 114 11.02 4.13 -42.11
C SER A 114 9.70 4.75 -41.64
N LEU A 115 8.92 5.35 -42.55
CA LEU A 115 7.60 5.91 -42.27
C LEU A 115 6.62 4.83 -41.82
N ARG A 116 6.54 3.71 -42.54
CA ARG A 116 5.68 2.57 -42.17
C ARG A 116 6.03 2.02 -40.79
N LYS A 117 7.33 1.86 -40.48
CA LYS A 117 7.79 1.39 -39.17
C LYS A 117 7.42 2.37 -38.06
N ARG A 118 7.55 3.67 -38.31
CA ARG A 118 7.15 4.72 -37.37
C ARG A 118 5.64 4.74 -37.15
N GLU A 119 4.84 4.57 -38.20
CA GLU A 119 3.38 4.45 -38.11
C GLU A 119 2.96 3.21 -37.31
N GLU A 120 3.57 2.05 -37.56
CA GLU A 120 3.34 0.83 -36.79
C GLU A 120 3.68 1.00 -35.30
N GLU A 121 4.77 1.69 -34.97
CA GLU A 121 5.14 2.00 -33.59
C GLU A 121 4.11 2.93 -32.93
N VAL A 122 3.64 3.97 -33.63
CA VAL A 122 2.57 4.85 -33.13
C VAL A 122 1.27 4.09 -32.93
N GLN A 123 0.88 3.23 -33.87
CA GLN A 123 -0.32 2.39 -33.76
C GLN A 123 -0.20 1.41 -32.59
N ARG A 124 0.96 0.78 -32.40
CA ARG A 124 1.22 -0.12 -31.26
C ARG A 124 1.15 0.63 -29.93
N ALA A 125 1.76 1.81 -29.84
CA ALA A 125 1.72 2.65 -28.65
C ALA A 125 0.30 3.13 -28.34
N LEU A 126 -0.46 3.55 -29.34
CA LEU A 126 -1.85 3.97 -29.20
C LEU A 126 -2.74 2.80 -28.76
N ALA A 127 -2.56 1.62 -29.35
CA ALA A 127 -3.28 0.41 -28.97
C ALA A 127 -2.96 -0.01 -27.53
N GLY A 128 -1.71 0.12 -27.09
CA GLY A 128 -1.31 -0.08 -25.69
C GLY A 128 -2.02 0.92 -24.75
N HIS A 129 -1.93 2.21 -25.05
CA HIS A 129 -2.55 3.26 -24.25
C HIS A 129 -4.08 3.13 -24.14
N LEU A 130 -4.76 2.76 -25.24
CA LEU A 130 -6.21 2.52 -25.23
C LEU A 130 -6.58 1.34 -24.34
N ARG A 131 -5.82 0.24 -24.40
CA ARG A 131 -6.03 -0.94 -23.53
C ARG A 131 -5.83 -0.61 -22.06
N ASP A 132 -4.78 0.14 -21.74
CA ASP A 132 -4.51 0.56 -20.36
C ASP A 132 -5.64 1.45 -19.82
N ARG A 133 -6.08 2.44 -20.61
CA ARG A 133 -7.20 3.32 -20.26
C ARG A 133 -8.50 2.55 -20.07
N ASP A 134 -8.79 1.59 -20.92
CA ASP A 134 -10.02 0.80 -20.82
C ASP A 134 -9.95 -0.15 -19.61
N LYS A 135 -8.77 -0.68 -19.29
CA LYS A 135 -8.53 -1.45 -18.05
C LYS A 135 -8.74 -0.60 -16.81
N GLU A 136 -8.21 0.62 -16.77
CA GLU A 136 -8.42 1.57 -15.67
C GLU A 136 -9.90 1.92 -15.50
N ARG A 137 -10.62 2.20 -16.60
CA ARG A 137 -12.06 2.47 -16.58
C ARG A 137 -12.84 1.30 -15.97
N MET A 138 -12.53 0.08 -16.39
CA MET A 138 -13.18 -1.13 -15.87
C MET A 138 -12.85 -1.36 -14.40
N GLN A 139 -11.61 -1.10 -13.98
CA GLN A 139 -11.21 -1.17 -12.58
C GLN A 139 -11.98 -0.16 -11.73
N HIS A 140 -12.07 1.11 -12.16
CA HIS A 140 -12.84 2.11 -11.43
C HIS A 140 -14.31 1.76 -11.28
N LYS A 141 -14.93 1.18 -12.32
CA LYS A 141 -16.32 0.68 -12.25
C LYS A 141 -16.46 -0.49 -11.27
N HIS A 142 -15.47 -1.38 -11.22
CA HIS A 142 -15.43 -2.47 -10.24
C HIS A 142 -15.26 -1.91 -8.82
N ASP A 143 -14.29 -1.02 -8.59
CA ASP A 143 -14.03 -0.38 -7.30
C ASP A 143 -15.27 0.37 -6.78
N GLU A 144 -15.98 1.08 -7.67
CA GLU A 144 -17.24 1.74 -7.35
C GLU A 144 -18.31 0.72 -6.92
N ALA A 145 -18.44 -0.40 -7.64
CA ALA A 145 -19.36 -1.47 -7.28
C ALA A 145 -18.99 -2.11 -5.93
N VAL A 146 -17.70 -2.33 -5.66
CA VAL A 146 -17.19 -2.80 -4.36
C VAL A 146 -17.53 -1.80 -3.25
N HIS A 147 -17.30 -0.51 -3.48
CA HIS A 147 -17.59 0.54 -2.53
C HIS A 147 -19.09 0.59 -2.18
N ASN A 148 -19.94 0.62 -3.21
CA ASN A 148 -21.40 0.63 -3.05
C ASN A 148 -21.89 -0.62 -2.31
N PHE A 149 -21.33 -1.79 -2.62
CA PHE A 149 -21.68 -3.03 -1.94
C PHE A 149 -21.25 -3.02 -0.46
N ASN A 150 -20.05 -2.53 -0.16
CA ASN A 150 -19.58 -2.38 1.22
C ASN A 150 -20.44 -1.38 2.03
N ALA A 151 -20.87 -0.28 1.42
CA ALA A 151 -21.80 0.65 2.06
C ALA A 151 -23.15 -0.02 2.37
N LEU A 152 -23.68 -0.81 1.42
CA LEU A 152 -24.90 -1.58 1.62
C LEU A 152 -24.76 -2.60 2.76
N LEU A 153 -23.62 -3.30 2.85
CA LEU A 153 -23.30 -4.21 3.94
C LEU A 153 -23.22 -3.49 5.30
N ALA A 154 -22.59 -2.31 5.35
CA ALA A 154 -22.50 -1.52 6.58
C ALA A 154 -23.88 -1.09 7.11
N ASP A 155 -24.82 -0.80 6.21
CA ASP A 155 -26.18 -0.41 6.58
C ASP A 155 -27.06 -1.59 6.99
N LEU A 156 -27.04 -2.69 6.23
CA LEU A 156 -27.98 -3.79 6.41
C LEU A 156 -27.43 -4.94 7.26
N VAL A 157 -26.10 -5.13 7.31
CA VAL A 157 -25.42 -6.21 8.04
C VAL A 157 -24.69 -5.62 9.25
N ARG A 158 -25.46 -5.31 10.31
CA ARG A 158 -24.95 -4.75 11.58
C ARG A 158 -24.69 -5.80 12.67
N SER A 159 -25.02 -7.06 12.40
CA SER A 159 -24.75 -8.21 13.28
C SER A 159 -23.75 -9.16 12.64
N THR A 160 -22.96 -9.82 13.48
CA THR A 160 -22.01 -10.86 13.07
C THR A 160 -22.66 -12.24 12.98
N ASP A 161 -23.93 -12.36 13.39
CA ASP A 161 -24.68 -13.61 13.38
C ASP A 161 -25.38 -13.88 12.03
N TYR A 162 -25.32 -12.93 11.09
CA TYR A 162 -25.87 -13.13 9.75
C TYR A 162 -25.09 -14.19 8.98
N THR A 163 -25.80 -15.12 8.36
CA THR A 163 -25.24 -15.96 7.29
C THR A 163 -25.30 -15.23 5.95
N TRP A 164 -24.44 -15.62 5.00
CA TRP A 164 -24.50 -15.07 3.63
C TRP A 164 -25.89 -15.26 2.99
N LYS A 165 -26.55 -16.39 3.24
CA LYS A 165 -27.90 -16.67 2.71
C LYS A 165 -28.94 -15.68 3.22
N GLU A 166 -28.93 -15.38 4.52
CA GLU A 166 -29.86 -14.45 5.15
C GLU A 166 -29.57 -13.01 4.74
N ALA A 167 -28.30 -12.61 4.77
CA ALA A 167 -27.87 -11.29 4.33
C ALA A 167 -28.21 -11.07 2.85
N LYS A 168 -27.91 -12.02 1.97
CA LYS A 168 -28.27 -11.92 0.54
C LYS A 168 -29.77 -11.72 0.33
N LYS A 169 -30.62 -12.35 1.14
CA LYS A 169 -32.09 -12.19 1.06
C LYS A 169 -32.53 -10.78 1.45
N SER A 170 -31.90 -10.14 2.44
CA SER A 170 -32.19 -8.75 2.81
C SER A 170 -31.59 -7.76 1.81
N LEU A 171 -30.33 -7.95 1.42
CA LEU A 171 -29.60 -7.10 0.48
C LEU A 171 -30.32 -7.00 -0.88
N LYS A 172 -30.86 -8.10 -1.41
CA LYS A 172 -31.62 -8.13 -2.68
C LYS A 172 -32.90 -7.29 -2.69
N LYS A 173 -33.45 -6.93 -1.53
CA LYS A 173 -34.64 -6.09 -1.44
C LYS A 173 -34.31 -4.60 -1.50
N ASP A 174 -33.05 -4.24 -1.29
CA ASP A 174 -32.58 -2.85 -1.33
C ASP A 174 -32.35 -2.44 -2.79
N SER A 175 -32.80 -1.23 -3.16
CA SER A 175 -32.66 -0.70 -4.51
C SER A 175 -31.20 -0.57 -4.96
N ARG A 176 -30.26 -0.44 -4.00
CA ARG A 176 -28.82 -0.33 -4.26
C ARG A 176 -28.16 -1.66 -4.60
N TRP A 177 -28.87 -2.79 -4.49
CA TRP A 177 -28.31 -4.10 -4.86
C TRP A 177 -27.83 -4.15 -6.32
N GLU A 178 -28.57 -3.52 -7.22
CA GLU A 178 -28.24 -3.45 -8.65
C GLU A 178 -27.00 -2.60 -8.93
N SER A 179 -26.66 -1.64 -8.06
CA SER A 179 -25.44 -0.83 -8.16
C SER A 179 -24.16 -1.67 -7.98
N ALA A 180 -24.29 -2.86 -7.38
CA ALA A 180 -23.21 -3.85 -7.29
C ALA A 180 -23.26 -4.88 -8.44
N GLY A 181 -23.93 -4.59 -9.55
CA GLY A 181 -24.12 -5.51 -10.68
C GLY A 181 -22.83 -5.92 -11.39
N ALA A 182 -21.76 -5.12 -11.29
CA ALA A 182 -20.44 -5.45 -11.87
C ALA A 182 -19.68 -6.54 -11.10
N LEU A 183 -20.08 -6.83 -9.86
CA LEU A 183 -19.48 -7.87 -9.04
C LEU A 183 -20.15 -9.21 -9.28
N ASP A 184 -19.34 -10.26 -9.36
CA ASP A 184 -19.86 -11.62 -9.46
C ASP A 184 -20.42 -12.13 -8.11
N ARG A 185 -20.90 -13.37 -8.11
CA ARG A 185 -21.48 -13.98 -6.91
C ARG A 185 -20.43 -14.25 -5.82
N GLU A 186 -19.24 -14.69 -6.21
CA GLU A 186 -18.18 -15.11 -5.29
C GLU A 186 -17.51 -13.90 -4.65
N GLU A 187 -17.29 -12.84 -5.43
CA GLU A 187 -16.81 -11.54 -4.96
C GLU A 187 -17.75 -10.94 -3.93
N LYS A 188 -19.06 -10.94 -4.19
CA LYS A 188 -20.05 -10.44 -3.22
C LYS A 188 -20.03 -11.25 -1.92
N GLU A 189 -19.89 -12.57 -2.00
CA GLU A 189 -19.79 -13.43 -0.82
C GLU A 189 -18.48 -13.19 -0.05
N LYS A 190 -17.37 -12.99 -0.76
CA LYS A 190 -16.07 -12.64 -0.17
C LYS A 190 -16.12 -11.28 0.53
N LEU A 191 -16.72 -10.26 -0.07
CA LEU A 191 -16.91 -8.93 0.53
C LEU A 191 -17.79 -9.02 1.78
N PHE A 192 -18.85 -9.82 1.74
CA PHE A 192 -19.67 -10.09 2.92
C PHE A 192 -18.88 -10.74 4.05
N ASN A 193 -18.12 -11.80 3.77
CA ASN A 193 -17.32 -12.49 4.78
C ASN A 193 -16.27 -11.55 5.40
N ASN A 194 -15.58 -10.75 4.58
CA ASN A 194 -14.64 -9.74 5.04
C ASN A 194 -15.33 -8.66 5.90
N HIS A 195 -16.53 -8.21 5.52
CA HIS A 195 -17.31 -7.28 6.33
C HIS A 195 -17.69 -7.87 7.69
N VAL A 196 -18.17 -9.12 7.74
CA VAL A 196 -18.50 -9.80 8.99
C VAL A 196 -17.27 -10.01 9.86
N GLU A 197 -16.12 -10.36 9.28
CA GLU A 197 -14.86 -10.48 9.99
C GLU A 197 -14.40 -9.15 10.60
N ASN A 198 -14.43 -8.07 9.82
CA ASN A 198 -14.10 -6.73 10.30
C ASN A 198 -15.07 -6.25 11.39
N LEU A 199 -16.35 -6.53 11.23
CA LEU A 199 -17.36 -6.23 12.24
C LEU A 199 -17.10 -7.01 13.53
N THR A 200 -16.76 -8.30 13.42
CA THR A 200 -16.39 -9.16 14.55
C THR A 200 -15.16 -8.60 15.27
N LYS A 201 -14.12 -8.22 14.52
CA LYS A 201 -12.90 -7.63 15.06
C LYS A 201 -13.20 -6.33 15.82
N ARG A 202 -13.91 -5.38 15.22
CA ARG A 202 -14.26 -4.09 15.85
C ARG A 202 -15.11 -4.28 17.12
N LYS A 203 -16.10 -5.17 17.07
CA LYS A 203 -16.93 -5.49 18.24
C LYS A 203 -16.12 -6.16 19.34
N ARG A 204 -15.20 -7.06 18.98
CA ARG A 204 -14.27 -7.70 19.93
C ARG A 204 -13.37 -6.68 20.61
N GLU A 205 -12.82 -5.74 19.86
CA GLU A 205 -12.01 -4.64 20.40
C GLU A 205 -12.82 -3.85 21.43
N LYS A 206 -14.05 -3.44 21.09
CA LYS A 206 -14.93 -2.73 22.05
C LYS A 206 -15.31 -3.56 23.27
N PHE A 207 -15.52 -4.87 23.11
CA PHE A 207 -15.78 -5.75 24.24
C PHE A 207 -14.55 -5.90 25.14
N ARG A 208 -13.33 -5.99 24.57
CA ARG A 208 -12.08 -6.03 25.35
C ARG A 208 -11.78 -4.70 26.05
N GLU A 209 -12.08 -3.56 25.42
CA GLU A 209 -12.02 -2.24 26.08
C GLU A 209 -12.92 -2.23 27.34
N LEU A 210 -14.16 -2.73 27.22
CA LEU A 210 -15.06 -2.88 28.36
C LEU A 210 -14.45 -3.77 29.46
N LEU A 211 -13.82 -4.90 29.10
CA LEU A 211 -13.17 -5.77 30.08
C LEU A 211 -11.98 -5.09 30.77
N GLU A 212 -11.22 -4.26 30.07
CA GLU A 212 -10.09 -3.50 30.66
C GLU A 212 -10.56 -2.46 31.69
N GLU A 213 -11.74 -1.87 31.47
CA GLU A 213 -12.32 -0.86 32.36
C GLU A 213 -12.89 -1.44 33.67
N LEU A 214 -13.01 -2.78 33.77
CA LEU A 214 -13.53 -3.42 34.98
C LEU A 214 -12.48 -3.39 36.11
N PRO A 215 -12.77 -2.74 37.26
CA PRO A 215 -11.81 -2.59 38.35
C PRO A 215 -11.45 -3.92 39.02
N ASP A 216 -12.40 -4.86 39.08
CA ASP A 216 -12.24 -6.15 39.77
C ASP A 216 -11.74 -7.27 38.83
N LEU A 217 -11.34 -6.93 37.59
CA LEU A 217 -10.81 -7.93 36.67
C LEU A 217 -9.35 -8.26 37.01
N HIS A 218 -9.11 -9.55 37.27
CA HIS A 218 -7.80 -10.14 37.50
C HIS A 218 -7.68 -11.50 36.78
N LEU A 219 -6.48 -12.06 36.70
CA LEU A 219 -6.20 -13.29 35.94
C LEU A 219 -6.95 -14.55 36.41
N ALA A 220 -7.54 -14.51 37.61
CA ALA A 220 -8.35 -15.59 38.19
C ALA A 220 -9.84 -15.25 38.26
N SER A 221 -10.28 -14.15 37.63
CA SER A 221 -11.69 -13.77 37.62
C SER A 221 -12.56 -14.81 36.90
N ASN A 222 -13.78 -14.99 37.40
CA ASN A 222 -14.78 -15.89 36.83
C ASN A 222 -15.80 -15.09 36.01
N TRP A 223 -16.19 -15.66 34.86
CA TRP A 223 -17.21 -15.07 33.99
C TRP A 223 -18.53 -14.79 34.71
N LYS A 224 -18.98 -15.72 35.58
CA LYS A 224 -20.29 -15.61 36.24
C LYS A 224 -20.40 -14.40 37.15
N ASP A 225 -19.29 -13.99 37.76
CA ASP A 225 -19.26 -12.90 38.73
C ASP A 225 -19.30 -11.56 37.99
N LEU A 226 -18.46 -11.41 36.97
CA LEU A 226 -18.37 -10.19 36.14
C LEU A 226 -19.57 -9.98 35.21
N LYS A 227 -20.26 -11.05 34.80
CA LYS A 227 -21.40 -10.97 33.88
C LYS A 227 -22.50 -10.02 34.36
N LYS A 228 -22.72 -9.91 35.68
CA LYS A 228 -23.77 -9.04 36.23
C LYS A 228 -23.52 -7.55 35.97
N GLU A 229 -22.25 -7.16 35.89
CA GLU A 229 -21.81 -5.79 35.63
C GLU A 229 -21.77 -5.47 34.14
N LEU A 230 -21.50 -6.49 33.32
CA LEU A 230 -21.41 -6.35 31.87
C LEU A 230 -22.77 -6.21 31.17
N LYS A 231 -23.84 -6.76 31.74
CA LYS A 231 -25.15 -6.90 31.07
C LYS A 231 -25.77 -5.57 30.61
N ASP A 232 -25.49 -4.48 31.33
CA ASP A 232 -26.08 -3.17 31.09
C ASP A 232 -25.23 -2.33 30.10
N ASP A 233 -24.00 -2.76 29.76
CA ASP A 233 -23.12 -2.04 28.83
C ASP A 233 -23.50 -2.35 27.35
N PRO A 234 -23.68 -1.32 26.50
CA PRO A 234 -23.98 -1.50 25.08
C PRO A 234 -22.93 -2.30 24.31
N ARG A 235 -21.65 -2.28 24.71
CA ARG A 235 -20.55 -3.02 24.06
C ARG A 235 -20.69 -4.52 24.30
N TYR A 236 -21.17 -4.94 25.48
CA TYR A 236 -21.50 -6.34 25.75
C TYR A 236 -22.68 -6.81 24.90
N THR A 237 -23.80 -6.08 24.93
CA THR A 237 -25.01 -6.49 24.19
C THR A 237 -24.83 -6.44 22.67
N LYS A 238 -24.01 -5.51 22.15
CA LYS A 238 -23.71 -5.41 20.70
C LYS A 238 -22.64 -6.39 20.24
N PHE A 239 -21.79 -6.90 21.13
CA PHE A 239 -20.74 -7.86 20.77
C PHE A 239 -21.36 -9.17 20.27
N SER A 240 -22.22 -9.79 21.09
CA SER A 240 -22.97 -10.96 20.68
C SER A 240 -24.24 -11.14 21.52
N SER A 241 -25.29 -11.64 20.89
CA SER A 241 -26.49 -12.13 21.58
C SER A 241 -26.25 -13.45 22.33
N SER A 242 -25.12 -14.13 22.06
CA SER A 242 -24.79 -15.42 22.66
C SER A 242 -23.84 -15.25 23.84
N ASP A 243 -24.34 -15.48 25.05
CA ASP A 243 -23.53 -15.44 26.27
C ASP A 243 -22.33 -16.40 26.23
N LYS A 244 -22.49 -17.56 25.57
CA LYS A 244 -21.41 -18.53 25.36
C LYS A 244 -20.29 -17.96 24.48
N LYS A 245 -20.61 -17.11 23.50
CA LYS A 245 -19.59 -16.43 22.67
C LYS A 245 -18.86 -15.38 23.50
N CYS A 246 -19.58 -14.61 24.33
CA CYS A 246 -18.99 -13.63 25.25
C CYS A 246 -18.05 -14.30 26.27
N GLU A 247 -18.48 -15.41 26.89
CA GLU A 247 -17.66 -16.16 27.84
C GLU A 247 -16.39 -16.72 27.19
N ARG A 248 -16.49 -17.23 25.96
CA ARG A 248 -15.33 -17.72 25.23
C ARG A 248 -14.32 -16.60 24.95
N GLU A 249 -14.80 -15.44 24.51
CA GLU A 249 -13.95 -14.27 24.27
C GLU A 249 -13.30 -13.77 25.57
N PHE A 250 -14.05 -13.75 26.68
CA PHE A 250 -13.50 -13.43 27.99
C PHE A 250 -12.34 -14.37 28.40
N ARG A 251 -12.52 -15.68 28.20
CA ARG A 251 -11.44 -16.66 28.48
C ARG A 251 -10.24 -16.46 27.57
N GLU A 252 -10.45 -16.11 26.31
CA GLU A 252 -9.38 -15.79 25.36
C GLU A 252 -8.63 -14.52 25.80
N TYR A 253 -9.35 -13.48 26.19
CA TYR A 253 -8.79 -12.27 26.75
C TYR A 253 -7.95 -12.53 28.02
N LEU A 254 -8.43 -13.37 28.95
CA LEU A 254 -7.64 -13.75 30.13
C LEU A 254 -6.37 -14.54 29.77
N LYS A 255 -6.41 -15.39 28.74
CA LYS A 255 -5.21 -16.06 28.22
C LYS A 255 -4.21 -15.06 27.66
N ASP A 256 -4.67 -14.09 26.87
CA ASP A 256 -3.83 -13.04 26.31
C ASP A 256 -3.20 -12.19 27.43
N LYS A 257 -3.99 -11.81 28.44
CA LYS A 257 -3.50 -11.11 29.64
C LYS A 257 -2.48 -11.92 30.42
N LEU A 258 -2.67 -13.23 30.55
CA LEU A 258 -1.70 -14.11 31.20
C LEU A 258 -0.39 -14.18 30.41
N VAL A 259 -0.46 -14.26 29.08
CA VAL A 259 0.73 -14.24 28.22
C VAL A 259 1.49 -12.92 28.38
N ALA A 260 0.79 -11.79 28.36
CA ALA A 260 1.37 -10.47 28.58
C ALA A 260 2.02 -10.37 29.98
N ALA A 261 1.31 -10.77 31.03
CA ALA A 261 1.85 -10.76 32.40
C ALA A 261 3.10 -11.64 32.56
N LYS A 262 3.15 -12.80 31.87
CA LYS A 262 4.36 -13.65 31.85
C LYS A 262 5.51 -12.97 31.10
N ALA A 263 5.24 -12.22 30.02
CA ALA A 263 6.26 -11.47 29.30
C ALA A 263 6.79 -10.30 30.17
N ASP A 264 5.89 -9.55 30.79
CA ASP A 264 6.23 -8.45 31.71
C ASP A 264 7.07 -8.95 32.89
N PHE A 265 6.72 -10.11 33.45
CA PHE A 265 7.51 -10.74 34.50
C PHE A 265 8.92 -11.11 34.03
N ARG A 266 9.09 -11.60 32.79
CA ARG A 266 10.43 -11.85 32.24
C ARG A 266 11.24 -10.57 32.05
N GLU A 267 10.60 -9.47 31.63
CA GLU A 267 11.28 -8.16 31.57
C GLU A 267 11.71 -7.68 32.97
N LEU A 268 10.85 -7.84 33.98
CA LEU A 268 11.23 -7.58 35.38
C LEU A 268 12.47 -8.37 35.79
N LEU A 269 12.54 -9.67 35.46
CA LEU A 269 13.71 -10.48 35.79
C LEU A 269 14.99 -9.96 35.14
N LYS A 270 14.91 -9.46 33.90
CA LYS A 270 16.06 -8.82 33.21
C LYS A 270 16.49 -7.51 33.87
N GLU A 271 15.55 -6.74 34.39
CA GLU A 271 15.82 -5.48 35.09
C GLU A 271 16.36 -5.70 36.52
N THR A 272 16.13 -6.88 37.09
CA THR A 272 16.48 -7.22 38.48
C THR A 272 17.96 -7.60 38.60
N LYS A 273 18.80 -6.59 38.84
CA LYS A 273 20.27 -6.71 38.84
C LYS A 273 20.89 -7.67 39.87
N CYS A 274 20.18 -8.02 40.95
CA CYS A 274 20.68 -9.01 41.92
C CYS A 274 20.64 -10.44 41.37
N ILE A 275 19.90 -10.68 40.27
CA ILE A 275 19.89 -11.96 39.56
C ILE A 275 21.04 -11.96 38.54
N THR A 276 21.91 -12.96 38.65
CA THR A 276 23.16 -13.09 37.90
C THR A 276 23.39 -14.54 37.46
N HIS A 277 24.38 -14.78 36.59
CA HIS A 277 24.78 -16.13 36.15
C HIS A 277 25.16 -17.10 37.30
N ARG A 278 25.47 -16.58 38.50
CA ARG A 278 25.77 -17.41 39.69
C ARG A 278 24.56 -17.68 40.55
N SER A 279 23.43 -17.04 40.27
CA SER A 279 22.25 -17.08 41.14
C SER A 279 21.69 -18.49 41.29
N LEU A 280 21.71 -19.30 40.22
CA LEU A 280 21.26 -20.69 40.29
C LEU A 280 22.08 -21.49 41.31
N LYS A 281 23.41 -21.40 41.20
CA LYS A 281 24.34 -22.05 42.13
C LYS A 281 24.17 -21.56 43.57
N MET A 282 24.07 -20.23 43.77
CA MET A 282 23.88 -19.64 45.11
C MET A 282 22.57 -20.09 45.77
N CYS A 283 21.49 -20.21 45.00
CA CYS A 283 20.21 -20.74 45.51
C CYS A 283 20.30 -22.23 45.88
N GLY A 284 21.18 -23.01 45.25
CA GLY A 284 21.43 -24.41 45.61
C GLY A 284 22.32 -24.58 46.85
N GLU A 285 23.19 -23.60 47.13
CA GLU A 285 24.08 -23.58 48.30
C GLU A 285 23.41 -23.04 49.56
N GLY A 286 22.32 -22.26 49.43
CA GLY A 286 21.52 -21.77 50.55
C GLY A 286 20.33 -20.93 50.15
N GLU A 287 19.40 -20.74 51.09
CA GLU A 287 18.13 -20.05 50.82
C GLU A 287 18.22 -18.52 50.81
N GLN A 288 19.31 -17.93 51.33
CA GLN A 288 19.39 -16.48 51.52
C GLN A 288 19.27 -15.72 50.20
N HIS A 289 19.99 -16.14 49.16
CA HIS A 289 19.96 -15.49 47.85
C HIS A 289 18.55 -15.54 47.23
N GLN A 290 17.86 -16.68 47.37
CA GLN A 290 16.48 -16.82 46.92
C GLN A 290 15.53 -15.88 47.67
N ARG A 291 15.70 -15.74 48.98
CA ARG A 291 14.90 -14.81 49.80
C ARG A 291 15.11 -13.36 49.36
N ASP A 292 16.36 -12.95 49.14
CA ASP A 292 16.70 -11.59 48.72
C ASP A 292 16.10 -11.25 47.35
N ILE A 293 16.16 -12.20 46.40
CA ILE A 293 15.51 -12.04 45.08
C ILE A 293 14.00 -11.89 45.24
N LEU A 294 13.36 -12.76 46.02
CA LEU A 294 11.92 -12.69 46.23
C LEU A 294 11.49 -11.40 46.93
N GLU A 295 12.29 -10.87 47.84
CA GLU A 295 12.01 -9.60 48.52
C GLU A 295 11.99 -8.41 47.54
N VAL A 296 12.90 -8.40 46.56
CA VAL A 296 12.91 -7.39 45.49
C VAL A 296 11.70 -7.58 44.58
N LEU A 297 11.44 -8.80 44.12
CA LEU A 297 10.36 -9.07 43.17
C LEU A 297 8.97 -8.77 43.77
N ARG A 298 8.75 -9.03 45.06
CA ARG A 298 7.47 -8.76 45.75
C ARG A 298 7.07 -7.29 45.79
N LYS A 299 7.99 -6.37 45.53
CA LYS A 299 7.73 -4.92 45.50
C LYS A 299 7.24 -4.45 44.12
N ASP A 300 7.37 -5.26 43.07
CA ASP A 300 6.97 -4.90 41.70
C ASP A 300 5.58 -5.44 41.33
N ARG A 301 4.75 -4.60 40.72
CA ARG A 301 3.38 -4.94 40.31
C ARG A 301 3.33 -6.13 39.35
N ARG A 302 4.31 -6.28 38.44
CA ARG A 302 4.37 -7.37 37.44
C ARG A 302 4.51 -8.73 38.11
N TYR A 303 5.17 -8.80 39.25
CA TYR A 303 5.27 -10.01 40.07
C TYR A 303 3.94 -10.34 40.77
N LEU A 304 3.25 -9.31 41.31
CA LEU A 304 1.99 -9.45 42.03
C LEU A 304 0.83 -9.86 41.13
N VAL A 305 0.79 -9.39 39.88
CA VAL A 305 -0.25 -9.80 38.91
C VAL A 305 -0.31 -11.32 38.72
N LEU A 306 0.82 -12.01 38.84
CA LEU A 306 0.92 -13.47 38.73
C LEU A 306 0.72 -14.23 40.06
N ASP A 307 0.21 -13.58 41.13
CA ASP A 307 -0.07 -14.24 42.42
C ASP A 307 -1.02 -15.42 42.32
N CYS A 308 -1.95 -15.40 41.36
CA CYS A 308 -2.87 -16.50 41.09
C CYS A 308 -2.19 -17.75 40.49
N GLN A 309 -0.90 -17.67 40.10
CA GLN A 309 -0.14 -18.74 39.47
C GLN A 309 1.28 -18.83 40.08
N PRO A 310 1.40 -19.17 41.38
CA PRO A 310 2.69 -19.17 42.08
C PRO A 310 3.69 -20.16 41.48
N GLU A 311 3.24 -21.33 41.04
CA GLU A 311 4.09 -22.35 40.40
C GLU A 311 4.71 -21.86 39.09
N GLU A 312 3.92 -21.17 38.26
CA GLU A 312 4.42 -20.61 37.00
C GLU A 312 5.42 -19.47 37.24
N ARG A 313 5.27 -18.67 38.29
CA ARG A 313 6.28 -17.67 38.67
C ARG A 313 7.61 -18.34 39.01
N SER A 314 7.56 -19.36 39.87
CA SER A 314 8.75 -20.13 40.23
C SER A 314 9.41 -20.76 39.01
N LYS A 315 8.62 -21.34 38.10
CA LYS A 315 9.11 -21.92 36.84
C LYS A 315 9.79 -20.90 35.94
N ILE A 316 9.20 -19.71 35.75
CA ILE A 316 9.78 -18.65 34.92
C ILE A 316 11.09 -18.13 35.56
N LEU A 317 11.11 -17.95 36.88
CA LEU A 317 12.30 -17.51 37.61
C LEU A 317 13.44 -18.53 37.48
N MET A 318 13.15 -19.82 37.70
CA MET A 318 14.15 -20.89 37.57
C MET A 318 14.69 -20.99 36.14
N ALA A 319 13.80 -20.99 35.13
CA ALA A 319 14.22 -21.02 33.73
C ALA A 319 15.10 -19.82 33.35
N TYR A 320 14.83 -18.64 33.90
CA TYR A 320 15.66 -17.45 33.70
C TYR A 320 17.06 -17.60 34.34
N MET A 321 17.14 -18.15 35.56
CA MET A 321 18.43 -18.41 36.21
C MET A 321 19.26 -19.47 35.46
N GLU A 322 18.62 -20.54 34.97
CA GLU A 322 19.26 -21.56 34.13
C GLU A 322 19.79 -20.96 32.82
N GLU A 323 19.03 -20.06 32.19
CA GLU A 323 19.46 -19.35 30.99
C GLU A 323 20.67 -18.46 31.26
N LEU A 324 20.70 -17.74 32.38
CA LEU A 324 21.85 -16.91 32.77
C LEU A 324 23.09 -17.75 33.09
N GLU A 325 22.93 -18.89 33.78
CA GLU A 325 24.05 -19.80 34.05
C GLU A 325 24.64 -20.34 32.74
N LYS A 326 23.80 -20.76 31.80
CA LYS A 326 24.22 -21.24 30.48
C LYS A 326 24.93 -20.17 29.65
N ARG A 327 24.46 -18.91 29.73
CA ARG A 327 25.10 -17.77 29.03
C ARG A 327 26.44 -17.39 29.68
N GLY A 328 26.61 -17.64 30.97
CA GLY A 328 27.81 -17.28 31.71
C GLY A 328 27.89 -15.77 32.01
N PRO A 329 29.06 -15.28 32.47
CA PRO A 329 29.24 -13.86 32.78
C PRO A 329 29.06 -13.00 31.52
N PRO A 330 28.46 -11.79 31.64
CA PRO A 330 28.34 -10.87 30.51
C PRO A 330 29.74 -10.54 29.96
N PRO A 331 29.90 -10.44 28.62
CA PRO A 331 31.17 -10.11 28.02
C PRO A 331 31.67 -8.76 28.52
N PRO A 332 32.99 -8.59 28.70
CA PRO A 332 33.54 -7.32 29.15
C PRO A 332 33.18 -6.21 28.15
N PRO A 333 32.97 -4.96 28.60
CA PRO A 333 32.56 -3.84 27.74
C PRO A 333 33.57 -3.52 26.61
N THR A 334 34.75 -4.13 26.64
CA THR A 334 35.83 -4.01 25.65
C THR A 334 35.82 -5.10 24.58
N ALA A 335 34.90 -6.07 24.63
CA ALA A 335 34.80 -7.13 23.63
C ALA A 335 34.02 -6.64 22.39
N SER A 336 34.74 -6.17 21.37
CA SER A 336 34.18 -5.96 20.03
C SER A 336 33.74 -7.30 19.43
N GLU A 337 32.57 -7.33 18.78
CA GLU A 337 32.04 -8.54 18.11
C GLU A 337 33.08 -9.12 17.14
N PRO A 338 33.36 -10.44 17.19
CA PRO A 338 34.24 -11.05 16.22
C PRO A 338 33.55 -11.01 14.85
N THR A 339 34.10 -10.24 13.92
CA THR A 339 33.69 -10.23 12.52
C THR A 339 33.68 -11.67 11.99
N ARG A 340 32.48 -12.19 11.77
CA ARG A 340 32.25 -13.53 11.23
C ARG A 340 32.82 -13.57 9.81
N ARG A 341 34.03 -14.11 9.64
CA ARG A 341 34.56 -14.45 8.30
C ARG A 341 33.65 -15.54 7.71
N LYS A 342 33.14 -15.24 6.51
CA LYS A 342 32.30 -16.14 5.72
C LYS A 342 33.05 -17.39 5.29
#